data_AF-A0A1G8CIM4-F1
#
_entry.id   AF-A0A1G8CIM4-F1
#
_cell.length_a   1.000
_cell.length_b   1.000
_cell.length_c   1.000
_cell.angle_alpha   90.00
_cell.angle_beta   90.00
_cell.angle_gamma   90.00
#
_symmetry.space_group_name_H-M   'P 1'
#
loop_
_entity.id
_entity.type
_entity.pdbx_description
1 polymer ?
#
loop_
_entity_poly.entity_id
_entity_poly.type
_entity_poly.pdbx_seq_one_letter_code
_entity_poly.pdbx_strand_id
1 'polypeptide(L)' 'MPLQGIAMGRYHLIKPHLDSGELIAPFKRVPSGFGYDLICPKGHEVRPRFSAFSQWLKEKVATMDA' A
#
# COMPACT_ATOMS: atom_id res chain seq x y z
N MET A 1 -12.71 10.77 -19.87
CA MET A 1 -13.19 9.50 -20.46
C MET A 1 -13.21 8.45 -19.37
N PRO A 2 -14.32 7.75 -19.10
CA PRO A 2 -14.30 6.63 -18.16
C PRO A 2 -13.43 5.50 -18.73
N LEU A 3 -12.69 4.80 -17.86
CA LEU A 3 -12.03 3.53 -18.18
C LEU A 3 -13.12 2.50 -18.46
N GLN A 4 -13.35 2.18 -19.74
CA GLN A 4 -14.31 1.14 -20.14
C GLN A 4 -13.60 -0.22 -20.11
N GLY A 5 -13.49 -0.83 -18.94
CA GLY A 5 -12.87 -2.15 -18.82
C GLY A 5 -12.72 -2.66 -17.40
N ILE A 6 -12.32 -3.92 -17.28
CA ILE A 6 -11.98 -4.56 -16.01
C ILE A 6 -10.46 -4.58 -15.89
N ALA A 7 -9.94 -4.11 -14.76
CA ALA A 7 -8.52 -4.14 -14.45
C ALA A 7 -8.28 -4.81 -13.09
N MET A 8 -7.11 -5.44 -12.92
CA MET A 8 -6.65 -5.89 -11.61
C MET A 8 -5.72 -4.85 -11.01
N GLY A 9 -6.00 -4.44 -9.77
CA GLY A 9 -5.22 -3.45 -9.04
C GLY A 9 -4.94 -3.90 -7.61
N ARG A 10 -3.97 -3.23 -6.96
CA ARG A 10 -3.71 -3.44 -5.54
C ARG A 10 -4.86 -2.86 -4.73
N TYR A 11 -5.45 -3.68 -3.87
CA TYR A 11 -6.62 -3.32 -3.06
C TYR A 11 -6.45 -1.98 -2.33
N HIS A 12 -5.30 -1.76 -1.68
CA HIS A 12 -5.01 -0.53 -0.94
C HIS A 12 -5.01 0.74 -1.80
N LEU A 13 -4.71 0.65 -3.09
CA LEU A 13 -4.71 1.79 -4.01
C LEU A 13 -6.10 2.09 -4.56
N ILE A 14 -6.93 1.06 -4.73
CA ILE A 14 -8.29 1.19 -5.27
C ILE A 14 -9.35 1.37 -4.18
N LYS A 15 -9.01 1.15 -2.90
CA LYS A 15 -9.94 1.25 -1.76
C LYS A 15 -10.73 2.57 -1.75
N PRO A 16 -10.11 3.76 -1.95
CA PRO A 16 -10.87 5.01 -1.97
C PRO A 16 -11.92 5.08 -3.10
N HIS A 17 -11.62 4.48 -4.26
CA HIS A 17 -12.53 4.44 -5.40
C HIS A 17 -13.61 3.37 -5.26
N LEU A 18 -13.34 2.30 -4.50
CA LEU A 18 -14.35 1.32 -4.09
C LEU A 18 -15.30 1.95 -3.07
N ASP A 19 -14.77 2.72 -2.12
CA ASP A 19 -15.54 3.39 -1.07
C ASP A 19 -16.39 4.55 -1.64
N SER A 20 -15.90 5.26 -2.67
CA SER A 20 -16.65 6.30 -3.38
C SER A 20 -17.73 5.76 -4.33
N GLY A 21 -17.71 4.45 -4.62
CA GLY A 21 -18.62 3.81 -5.57
C GLY A 21 -18.29 4.07 -7.04
N GLU A 22 -17.15 4.70 -7.34
CA GLU A 22 -16.67 4.89 -8.71
C GLU A 22 -16.19 3.57 -9.35
N LEU A 23 -15.72 2.63 -8.53
CA LEU A 23 -15.32 1.30 -8.94
C LEU A 23 -16.11 0.22 -8.20
N ILE A 24 -16.35 -0.89 -8.88
CA ILE A 24 -16.89 -2.12 -8.29
C ILE A 24 -15.85 -3.23 -8.36
N ALA A 25 -15.80 -4.08 -7.33
CA ALA A 25 -14.96 -5.28 -7.30
C ALA A 25 -15.83 -6.52 -7.51
N PRO A 26 -16.06 -6.96 -8.77
CA PRO A 26 -16.96 -8.09 -9.06
C PRO A 26 -16.38 -9.46 -8.65
N PHE A 27 -15.08 -9.56 -8.42
CA PHE A 27 -14.38 -10.82 -8.10
C PHE A 27 -13.80 -10.83 -6.69
N LYS A 28 -13.56 -12.04 -6.15
CA LYS A 28 -12.91 -12.21 -4.84
C LYS A 28 -11.47 -11.72 -4.87
N ARG A 29 -11.01 -11.18 -3.74
CA ARG A 29 -9.62 -10.75 -3.54
C ARG A 29 -8.69 -11.97 -3.55
N VAL A 30 -7.62 -11.87 -4.32
CA VAL A 30 -6.56 -12.89 -4.37
C VAL A 30 -5.32 -12.33 -3.67
N PRO A 31 -4.74 -13.03 -2.67
CA PRO A 31 -3.51 -12.59 -2.03
C PRO A 31 -2.37 -12.65 -3.05
N SER A 32 -1.66 -11.55 -3.25
CA SER A 32 -0.54 -11.48 -4.20
C SER A 32 0.71 -12.20 -3.69
N GLY A 33 0.85 -12.40 -2.37
CA GLY A 33 2.08 -12.89 -1.74
C GLY A 33 3.25 -11.89 -1.78
N PHE A 34 3.03 -10.68 -2.32
CA PHE A 34 4.05 -9.63 -2.46
C PHE A 34 3.76 -8.46 -1.53
N GLY A 35 4.77 -8.07 -0.75
CA GLY A 35 4.77 -6.91 0.14
C GLY A 35 5.44 -5.67 -0.47
N TYR A 36 5.69 -4.69 0.39
CA TYR A 36 6.52 -3.52 0.10
C TYR A 36 7.80 -3.61 0.93
N ASP A 37 8.95 -3.51 0.28
CA ASP A 37 10.24 -3.52 0.96
C ASP A 37 10.80 -2.10 1.10
N LEU A 38 11.26 -1.76 2.31
CA LEU A 38 11.98 -0.51 2.55
C LEU A 38 13.48 -0.76 2.36
N ILE A 39 14.03 -0.27 1.25
CA ILE A 39 15.44 -0.46 0.92
C ILE A 39 16.27 0.70 1.47
N CYS A 40 17.35 0.39 2.20
CA CYS A 40 18.30 1.36 2.71
C CYS A 40 19.74 0.94 2.39
N PRO A 41 20.61 1.86 1.91
CA PRO A 41 22.03 1.60 1.76
C PRO A 41 22.68 1.27 3.11
N LYS A 42 23.57 0.27 3.14
CA LYS A 42 24.35 -0.07 4.33
C LYS A 42 25.09 1.16 4.87
N GLY A 43 24.94 1.44 6.16
CA GLY A 43 25.52 2.62 6.83
C GLY A 43 24.61 3.87 6.86
N HIS A 44 23.53 3.93 6.07
CA HIS A 44 22.50 4.97 6.22
C HIS A 44 21.41 4.61 7.23
N GLU A 45 21.33 3.34 7.63
CA GLU A 45 20.41 2.82 8.65
C GLU A 45 20.60 3.47 10.03
N VAL A 46 21.84 3.89 10.35
CA VAL A 46 22.18 4.52 11.64
C VAL A 46 21.88 6.01 11.67
N ARG A 47 21.56 6.64 10.52
CA ARG A 47 21.24 8.06 10.49
C ARG A 47 19.95 8.29 11.29
N PRO A 48 19.94 9.21 12.27
CA PRO A 48 18.76 9.45 13.10
C PRO A 48 17.49 9.75 12.30
N ARG A 49 17.64 10.47 11.17
CA ARG A 49 16.53 10.77 10.25
C ARG A 49 15.94 9.52 9.59
N PHE A 50 16.78 8.57 9.18
CA PHE A 50 16.32 7.34 8.57
C PHE A 50 15.64 6.44 9.61
N SER A 51 16.23 6.31 10.80
CA SER A 51 15.64 5.56 11.90
C SER A 51 14.25 6.09 12.25
N ALA A 52 14.11 7.40 12.46
CA ALA A 52 12.84 8.05 12.76
C ALA A 52 11.80 7.84 11.64
N PHE A 53 12.21 7.97 10.37
CA PHE A 53 11.32 7.74 9.23
C PHE A 53 10.86 6.28 9.14
N SER A 54 11.79 5.33 9.29
CA SER A 54 11.46 3.90 9.24
C SER A 54 10.53 3.48 10.38
N GLN A 55 10.72 4.05 11.58
CA GLN A 55 9.85 3.82 12.73
C GLN A 55 8.45 4.39 12.50
N TRP A 56 8.37 5.66 12.09
CA TRP A 56 7.09 6.30 11.76
C TRP A 56 6.34 5.54 10.67
N LEU A 57 7.04 5.04 9.64
CA LEU A 57 6.44 4.25 8.58
C LEU A 57 5.84 2.94 9.12
N LYS A 58 6.57 2.24 9.99
CA LYS A 58 6.09 1.01 10.64
C LYS A 58 4.85 1.28 11.51
N GLU A 59 4.85 2.37 12.27
CA GLU A 59 3.70 2.78 13.08
C GLU A 59 2.46 3.05 12.19
N LYS A 60 2.65 3.73 11.06
CA LYS A 60 1.54 4.04 10.13
C LYS A 60 0.99 2.81 9.43
N VAL A 61 1.86 1.88 9.01
CA VAL A 61 1.41 0.62 8.38
C VAL A 61 0.69 -0.27 9.40
N ALA A 62 1.24 -0.41 10.62
CA ALA A 62 0.60 -1.19 11.69
C ALA A 62 -0.78 -0.66 12.09
N THR A 63 -1.00 0.65 12.01
CA THR A 63 -2.31 1.26 12.31
C THR A 63 -3.35 1.01 11.20
N MET A 64 -2.92 0.58 10.01
CA MET A 64 -3.78 0.39 8.84
C MET A 64 -4.30 -1.06 8.69
N ASP A 65 -3.78 -1.99 9.49
CA ASP A 65 -4.16 -3.41 9.57
C ASP A 65 -5.15 -3.74 10.72
N ALA A 66 -5.72 -2.71 11.37
CA ALA A 66 -6.70 -2.86 12.47
C ALA A 66 -8.16 -2.66 12.00
#